data_AF-A0A842R170-F1
#
_entry.id   AF-A0A842R170-F1
#
_cell.length_a   1.000
_cell.length_b   1.000
_cell.length_c   1.000
_cell.angle_alpha   90.00
_cell.angle_beta   90.00
_cell.angle_gamma   90.00
#
_symmetry.space_group_name_H-M   'P 1'
#
loop_
_entity.id
_entity.type
_entity.pdbx_description
1 polymer ?
#
loop_
_entity_poly.entity_id
_entity_poly.type
_entity_poly.pdbx_seq_one_letter_code
_entity_poly.pdbx_strand_id
1 'polypeptide(L)' 'MNATRESGGTTDWKEKLSKKQFKVLRQKGTEPPFTGKYWDHHENGVYHCAGCGAPLFKSDDKF' A
#
# COMPACT_ATOMS: atom_id res chain seq x y z
N MET A 1 20.89 -8.82 4.63
CA MET A 1 20.09 -7.71 4.06
C MET A 1 18.84 -7.61 4.92
N ASN A 2 18.84 -6.66 5.86
CA ASN A 2 17.97 -6.69 7.04
C ASN A 2 16.56 -6.19 6.69
N ALA A 3 15.62 -7.11 6.51
CA ALA A 3 14.21 -6.79 6.64
C ALA A 3 13.96 -6.40 8.10
N THR A 4 13.75 -5.10 8.34
CA THR A 4 13.35 -4.55 9.64
C THR A 4 11.99 -5.13 10.02
N ARG A 5 12.02 -6.28 10.71
CA ARG A 5 10.88 -6.86 11.39
C ARG A 5 10.49 -5.90 12.51
N GLU A 6 9.51 -5.03 12.24
CA GLU A 6 8.95 -4.16 13.28
C GLU A 6 8.49 -5.04 14.45
N SER A 7 9.08 -4.71 15.60
CA SER A 7 8.97 -5.39 16.88
C SER A 7 7.58 -5.24 17.48
N GLY A 8 6.89 -6.35 17.68
CA GLY A 8 6.11 -6.69 18.88
C GLY A 8 5.09 -5.70 19.47
N GLY A 9 4.68 -4.65 18.75
CA GLY A 9 3.68 -3.68 19.19
C GLY A 9 2.37 -3.82 18.40
N THR A 10 1.23 -3.69 19.07
CA THR A 10 -0.07 -3.60 18.40
C THR A 10 -0.07 -2.37 17.50
N THR A 11 -0.01 -2.57 16.19
CA THR A 11 -0.02 -1.45 15.24
C THR A 11 -1.43 -0.89 15.12
N ASP A 12 -1.61 0.39 15.49
CA ASP A 12 -2.86 1.09 15.21
C ASP A 12 -2.92 1.49 13.72
N TRP A 13 -3.56 0.63 12.95
CA TRP A 13 -3.77 0.85 11.52
C TRP A 13 -4.75 1.96 11.19
N LYS A 14 -5.63 2.36 12.12
CA LYS A 14 -6.59 3.45 11.89
C LYS A 14 -5.88 4.80 11.92
N GLU A 15 -4.79 4.91 12.67
CA GLU A 15 -3.93 6.10 12.68
C GLU A 15 -2.93 6.11 11.53
N LYS A 16 -2.32 4.95 11.21
CA LYS A 16 -1.31 4.86 10.13
C LYS A 16 -1.90 4.97 8.72
N LEU A 17 -3.14 4.53 8.50
CA LEU A 17 -3.76 4.46 7.17
C LEU A 17 -4.88 5.48 7.02
N SER A 18 -5.04 6.04 5.83
CA SER A 18 -6.27 6.75 5.50
C SER A 18 -7.48 5.81 5.59
N LYS A 19 -8.68 6.37 5.83
CA LYS A 19 -9.93 5.60 5.90
C LYS A 19 -10.14 4.68 4.68
N LYS A 20 -9.79 5.16 3.47
CA LYS A 20 -9.89 4.38 2.22
C LYS A 20 -8.90 3.20 2.23
N GLN A 21 -7.62 3.45 2.55
CA GLN A 21 -6.60 2.40 2.62
C GLN A 21 -6.93 1.36 3.71
N PHE A 22 -7.41 1.80 4.88
CA PHE A 22 -7.82 0.88 5.95
C PHE A 22 -8.95 -0.04 5.50
N LYS A 23 -9.99 0.51 4.85
CA LYS A 23 -11.11 -0.27 4.31
C LYS A 23 -10.61 -1.33 3.31
N VAL A 24 -9.74 -0.95 2.38
CA VAL A 24 -9.19 -1.87 1.38
C VAL A 24 -8.31 -2.94 2.03
N LEU A 25 -7.28 -2.53 2.79
CA LEU A 25 -6.24 -3.43 3.31
C LEU A 25 -6.69 -4.30 4.49
N ARG A 26 -7.64 -3.86 5.30
CA ARG A 26 -8.04 -4.54 6.55
C ARG A 26 -9.48 -5.03 6.54
N GLN A 27 -10.37 -4.40 5.78
CA GLN A 27 -11.79 -4.79 5.70
C GLN A 27 -12.15 -5.47 4.38
N LYS A 28 -11.15 -5.86 3.57
CA LYS A 28 -11.34 -6.49 2.25
C LYS A 28 -12.24 -5.66 1.31
N GLY A 29 -12.19 -4.34 1.44
CA GLY A 29 -12.89 -3.44 0.55
C GLY A 29 -12.21 -3.32 -0.81
N THR A 30 -12.96 -2.85 -1.80
CA THR A 30 -12.47 -2.51 -3.13
C THR A 30 -12.73 -1.03 -3.39
N GLU A 31 -11.78 -0.33 -3.99
CA GLU A 31 -11.97 1.05 -4.41
C GLU A 31 -12.89 1.15 -5.63
N PRO A 32 -13.64 2.25 -5.80
CA PRO A 32 -14.42 2.48 -7.01
C PRO A 32 -13.54 2.52 -8.27
N PRO A 33 -14.06 2.09 -9.43
CA PRO A 33 -13.29 2.04 -10.66
C PRO A 33 -12.75 3.44 -11.03
N PHE A 34 -11.50 3.48 -11.51
CA PHE A 34 -10.81 4.70 -11.99
C PHE A 34 -10.64 5.81 -10.94
N THR A 35 -10.68 5.48 -9.63
CA THR A 35 -10.49 6.47 -8.55
C THR A 35 -9.19 6.32 -7.78
N GLY A 36 -8.41 5.27 -8.06
CA GLY A 36 -7.19 4.97 -7.33
C GLY A 36 -6.07 5.94 -7.66
N LYS A 37 -5.29 6.35 -6.65
CA LYS A 37 -4.17 7.30 -6.82
C LYS A 37 -3.22 6.89 -7.96
N TYR A 38 -3.05 5.58 -8.17
CA TYR A 38 -2.12 5.03 -9.15
C TYR A 38 -2.79 4.44 -10.39
N TRP A 39 -4.08 4.73 -10.62
CA TRP A 39 -4.81 4.17 -11.77
C TRP A 39 -4.17 4.60 -13.11
N ASP A 40 -3.86 5.88 -13.26
CA ASP A 40 -3.21 6.47 -14.45
C ASP A 40 -1.83 7.06 -14.11
N HIS A 41 -1.06 6.32 -13.31
CA HIS A 41 0.28 6.71 -12.93
C HIS A 41 1.33 6.03 -13.81
N HIS A 42 2.26 6.82 -14.35
CA HIS A 42 3.32 6.37 -15.28
C HIS A 42 4.72 6.84 -14.90
N GLU A 43 4.90 7.43 -13.70
CA GLU A 43 6.24 7.81 -13.24
C GLU A 43 7.08 6.57 -12.87
N ASN A 44 8.38 6.65 -13.10
CA ASN A 44 9.33 5.58 -12.79
C ASN A 44 9.50 5.42 -11.27
N GLY A 45 9.45 4.19 -10.77
CA GLY A 45 9.60 3.93 -9.35
C GLY A 45 9.26 2.51 -8.90
N VAL A 46 9.11 2.34 -7.59
CA VAL A 46 8.71 1.06 -6.95
C VAL A 46 7.46 1.29 -6.11
N TYR A 47 6.45 0.47 -6.35
CA TYR A 47 5.23 0.44 -5.55
C TYR A 47 5.46 -0.37 -4.29
N HIS A 48 5.14 0.23 -3.15
CA HIS A 48 5.31 -0.38 -1.83
C HIS A 48 3.95 -0.66 -1.19
N CYS A 49 3.89 -1.70 -0.37
CA CYS A 49 2.72 -2.02 0.44
C CYS A 49 2.42 -0.86 1.40
N ALA A 50 1.26 -0.22 1.26
CA ALA A 50 0.87 0.89 2.13
C ALA A 50 0.70 0.48 3.61
N GLY A 51 0.63 -0.82 3.91
CA GLY A 51 0.63 -1.33 5.28
C GLY A 51 2.03 -1.47 5.87
N CYS A 52 2.85 -2.36 5.33
CA CYS A 52 4.15 -2.71 5.92
C CYS A 52 5.35 -2.04 5.24
N GLY A 53 5.15 -1.27 4.17
CA GLY A 53 6.22 -0.62 3.42
C GLY A 53 7.06 -1.57 2.57
N ALA A 54 6.76 -2.88 2.52
CA ALA A 54 7.52 -3.81 1.69
C ALA A 54 7.40 -3.48 0.19
N PRO A 55 8.48 -3.59 -0.60
CA PRO A 55 8.41 -3.39 -2.04
C PRO A 55 7.58 -4.50 -2.69
N LEU A 56 6.76 -4.15 -3.70
CA LEU A 56 5.86 -5.08 -4.37
C LEU A 56 6.20 -5.24 -5.86
N PHE A 57 6.17 -4.15 -6.63
CA PHE A 57 6.42 -4.17 -8.08
C PHE A 57 7.08 -2.89 -8.56
N LYS A 58 7.80 -2.97 -9.69
CA LYS A 58 8.42 -1.80 -10.35
C LYS A 58 7.43 -1.15 -11.32
N SER A 59 7.64 0.12 -11.63
CA SER A 59 6.91 0.83 -12.69
C SER A 59 6.97 0.12 -14.04
N ASP A 60 8.10 -0.52 -14.34
CA ASP A 60 8.35 -1.19 -15.62
C ASP A 60 7.45 -2.41 -15.83
N ASP A 61 6.89 -2.97 -14.75
CA ASP A 61 5.96 -4.10 -14.79
C ASP A 61 4.48 -3.65 -14.91
N LYS A 62 4.22 -2.33 -14.85
CA LYS A 62 2.87 -1.75 -15.00
C LYS A 62 2.55 -1.55 -16.49
N PHE A 63 1.34 -1.94 -16.89
CA PHE A 63 0.81 -1.82 -18.25
C PHE A 63 -0.41 -0.90 -18.33
#